data_AF-A0A9W6P2J5-F1
#
_entry.id   AF-A0A9W6P2J5-F1
#
_cell.length_a   1.000
_cell.length_b   1.000
_cell.length_c   1.000
_cell.angle_alpha   90.00
_cell.angle_beta   90.00
_cell.angle_gamma   90.00
#
_symmetry.space_group_name_H-M   'P 1'
#
loop_
_entity.id
_entity.type
_entity.pdbx_description
1 polymer ?
#
loop_
_entity_poly.entity_id
_entity_poly.type
_entity_poly.pdbx_seq_one_letter_code
_entity_poly.pdbx_strand_id
1 'polypeptide(L)'
;MPLRVFEDRYRELVEDLLALPADEPRAFGVLGIELGHEVGELSADQLSAVGCVVEITDVQRDEEGGFDLVVTGTGRFQVRELLPPDSAHAYLRAVTDPLPDEVGAGADELCERAIRLFSLYCERLNGIGVVAEPPEEFPAKALQVSYSVSGAMIVDQSDKQALLEAEHAAARLELVCDLLRRENRVLSSLRLLPAGRFLRHEVNLN
;
A
#
# COMPACT_ATOMS: atom_id res chain seq x y z
N MET A 1 -7.32 2.83 1.84
CA MET A 1 -7.09 2.45 0.43
C MET A 1 -8.43 2.08 -0.19
N PRO A 2 -8.81 2.65 -1.35
CA PRO A 2 -10.02 2.23 -2.05
C PRO A 2 -9.82 0.87 -2.74
N LEU A 3 -10.84 0.02 -2.73
CA LEU A 3 -10.86 -1.26 -3.44
C LEU A 3 -12.19 -1.42 -4.16
N ARG A 4 -12.15 -1.90 -5.40
CA ARG A 4 -13.35 -2.24 -6.17
C ARG A 4 -13.48 -3.74 -6.31
N VAL A 5 -14.61 -4.28 -5.90
CA VAL A 5 -14.91 -5.71 -5.87
C VAL A 5 -16.05 -6.01 -6.85
N PHE A 6 -15.74 -6.78 -7.89
CA PHE A 6 -16.70 -7.14 -8.94
C PHE A 6 -16.76 -8.65 -9.21
N GLU A 7 -15.73 -9.41 -8.83
CA GLU A 7 -15.74 -10.88 -8.97
C GLU A 7 -16.66 -11.52 -7.93
N ASP A 8 -17.52 -12.46 -8.37
CA ASP A 8 -18.55 -13.08 -7.53
C ASP A 8 -17.99 -13.71 -6.25
N ARG A 9 -16.85 -14.39 -6.32
CA ARG A 9 -16.18 -14.97 -5.14
C ARG A 9 -15.84 -13.94 -4.07
N TYR A 10 -15.47 -12.72 -4.46
CA TYR A 10 -15.11 -11.67 -3.51
C TYR A 10 -16.33 -10.85 -3.09
N ARG A 11 -17.41 -10.84 -3.88
CA ARG A 11 -18.71 -10.34 -3.43
C ARG A 11 -19.24 -11.19 -2.27
N GLU A 12 -19.13 -12.51 -2.37
CA GLU A 12 -19.49 -13.44 -1.29
C GLU A 12 -18.68 -13.14 -0.02
N LEU A 13 -17.36 -12.96 -0.13
CA LEU A 13 -16.52 -12.53 1.01
C LEU A 13 -17.04 -11.25 1.67
N VAL A 14 -17.37 -10.23 0.89
CA VAL A 14 -17.88 -8.96 1.42
C VAL A 14 -19.24 -9.16 2.08
N GLU A 15 -20.14 -9.94 1.48
CA GLU A 15 -21.46 -10.25 2.05
C GLU A 15 -21.34 -11.01 3.38
N ASP A 16 -20.43 -11.98 3.48
CA ASP A 16 -20.13 -12.69 4.73
C ASP A 16 -19.65 -11.74 5.83
N LEU A 17 -18.73 -10.83 5.50
CA LEU A 17 -18.23 -9.82 6.44
C LEU A 17 -19.31 -8.83 6.88
N LEU A 18 -20.25 -8.49 6.00
CA LEU A 18 -21.36 -7.59 6.33
C LEU A 18 -22.43 -8.27 7.20
N ALA A 19 -22.54 -9.60 7.12
CA ALA A 19 -23.45 -10.40 7.93
C ALA A 19 -22.97 -10.60 9.37
N LEU A 20 -21.69 -10.32 9.66
CA LEU A 20 -21.15 -10.34 11.02
C LEU A 20 -21.86 -9.31 11.92
N PRO A 21 -21.93 -9.56 13.24
CA PRO A 21 -22.41 -8.59 14.21
C PRO A 21 -21.72 -7.23 14.06
N ALA A 22 -22.45 -6.15 14.32
CA ALA A 22 -21.96 -4.79 14.08
C ALA A 22 -20.76 -4.39 14.97
N ASP A 23 -20.53 -5.10 16.07
CA ASP A 23 -19.41 -4.93 16.99
C ASP A 23 -18.19 -5.79 16.63
N GLU A 24 -18.29 -6.68 15.64
CA GLU A 24 -17.16 -7.44 15.11
C GLU A 24 -16.45 -6.68 13.97
N PRO A 25 -15.10 -6.75 13.90
CA PRO A 25 -14.36 -6.09 12.84
C PRO A 25 -14.63 -6.76 11.49
N ARG A 26 -14.96 -5.96 10.49
CA ARG A 26 -15.14 -6.43 9.12
C ARG A 26 -13.79 -6.47 8.41
N ALA A 27 -13.01 -7.51 8.68
CA ALA A 27 -11.61 -7.60 8.24
C ALA A 27 -11.31 -8.81 7.37
N PHE A 28 -10.35 -8.66 6.45
CA PHE A 28 -9.84 -9.73 5.59
C PHE A 28 -8.35 -9.56 5.31
N GLY A 29 -7.69 -10.62 4.84
CA GLY A 29 -6.27 -10.60 4.50
C GLY A 29 -6.02 -10.18 3.05
N VAL A 30 -4.99 -9.36 2.84
CA VAL A 30 -4.47 -9.00 1.52
C VAL A 30 -3.04 -9.52 1.37
N LEU A 31 -2.78 -10.23 0.28
CA LEU A 31 -1.46 -10.77 -0.08
C LEU A 31 -0.98 -10.16 -1.38
N GLY A 32 0.33 -9.95 -1.47
CA GLY A 32 1.01 -9.65 -2.73
C GLY A 32 0.98 -10.87 -3.66
N ILE A 33 0.93 -10.61 -4.97
CA ILE A 33 1.12 -11.64 -6.00
C ILE A 33 2.52 -11.46 -6.56
N GLU A 34 3.31 -12.54 -6.57
CA GLU A 34 4.65 -12.56 -7.14
C GLU A 34 4.55 -12.70 -8.67
N LEU A 35 4.84 -11.62 -9.41
CA LEU A 35 4.82 -11.64 -10.87
C LEU A 35 5.98 -12.49 -11.42
N GLY A 36 5.62 -13.58 -12.09
CA GLY A 36 6.57 -14.48 -12.76
C GLY A 36 5.91 -15.68 -13.42
N HIS A 37 4.72 -16.08 -12.98
CA HIS A 37 3.96 -17.19 -13.56
C HIS A 37 2.54 -16.73 -13.89
N GLU A 38 2.31 -16.23 -15.10
CA GLU A 38 0.96 -15.95 -15.59
C GLU A 38 0.28 -17.22 -16.13
N VAL A 39 -1.04 -17.26 -15.91
CA VAL A 39 -2.09 -18.16 -16.44
C VAL A 39 -2.51 -19.36 -15.55
N GLY A 40 -3.72 -19.26 -14.97
CA GLY A 40 -4.40 -20.33 -14.23
C GLY A 40 -4.65 -20.00 -12.76
N GLU A 41 -5.58 -20.72 -12.10
CA GLU A 41 -5.91 -20.60 -10.67
C GLU A 41 -4.69 -20.22 -9.81
N LEU A 42 -4.81 -19.16 -8.99
CA LEU A 42 -3.75 -18.69 -8.10
C LEU A 42 -3.17 -19.87 -7.31
N SER A 43 -1.95 -20.29 -7.66
CA SER A 43 -1.26 -21.34 -6.92
C SER A 43 -0.60 -20.74 -5.69
N ALA A 44 -0.39 -21.58 -4.67
CA ALA A 44 0.26 -21.16 -3.43
C ALA A 44 1.62 -20.47 -3.67
N ASP A 45 2.34 -20.91 -4.71
CA ASP A 45 3.68 -20.44 -5.06
C ASP A 45 3.69 -19.06 -5.73
N GLN A 46 2.52 -18.47 -6.00
CA GLN A 46 2.38 -17.14 -6.61
C GLN A 46 2.03 -16.05 -5.58
N LEU A 47 1.82 -16.40 -4.31
CA LEU A 47 1.44 -15.47 -3.26
C LEU A 47 2.61 -15.22 -2.32
N SER A 48 2.80 -13.96 -1.95
CA SER A 48 3.80 -13.60 -0.96
C SER A 48 3.50 -14.26 0.39
N ALA A 49 4.53 -14.64 1.13
CA ALA A 49 4.36 -15.30 2.43
C ALA A 49 3.82 -14.37 3.53
N VAL A 50 3.97 -13.05 3.36
CA VAL A 50 3.52 -12.02 4.31
C VAL A 50 2.44 -11.15 3.68
N GLY A 51 1.37 -10.95 4.43
CA GLY A 51 0.24 -10.11 4.06
C GLY A 51 -0.10 -9.06 5.10
N CYS A 52 -1.14 -8.30 4.80
CA CYS A 52 -1.71 -7.29 5.68
C CYS A 52 -3.19 -7.59 5.93
N VAL A 53 -3.60 -7.62 7.19
CA VAL A 53 -5.01 -7.58 7.56
C VAL A 53 -5.52 -6.18 7.27
N VAL A 54 -6.63 -6.08 6.55
CA VAL A 54 -7.31 -4.83 6.29
C VAL A 54 -8.74 -4.88 6.83
N GLU A 55 -9.20 -3.78 7.40
CA GLU A 55 -10.56 -3.61 7.89
C GLU A 55 -11.35 -2.67 6.98
N ILE A 56 -12.59 -3.03 6.67
CA ILE A 56 -13.52 -2.23 5.88
C ILE A 56 -14.03 -1.07 6.76
N THR A 57 -13.66 0.16 6.40
CA THR A 57 -14.10 1.39 7.07
C THR A 57 -15.27 2.06 6.37
N ASP A 58 -15.44 1.83 5.07
CA ASP A 58 -16.62 2.29 4.31
C ASP A 58 -16.95 1.28 3.21
N VAL A 59 -18.24 1.16 2.89
CA VAL A 59 -18.76 0.22 1.90
C VAL A 59 -19.91 0.86 1.12
N GLN A 60 -19.81 0.81 -0.20
CA GLN A 60 -20.86 1.23 -1.12
C GLN A 60 -21.16 0.09 -2.07
N ARG A 61 -22.45 -0.22 -2.24
CA ARG A 61 -22.91 -1.22 -3.21
C ARG A 61 -23.35 -0.48 -4.48
N ASP A 62 -22.88 -0.94 -5.63
CA ASP A 62 -23.33 -0.40 -6.92
C ASP A 62 -24.61 -1.10 -7.41
N GLU A 63 -25.22 -0.56 -8.47
CA GLU A 63 -26.47 -1.08 -9.05
C GLU A 63 -26.32 -2.47 -9.68
N GLU A 64 -25.08 -2.88 -10.01
CA GLU A 64 -24.74 -4.16 -10.61
C GLU A 64 -24.32 -5.21 -9.55
N GLY A 65 -24.42 -4.86 -8.26
CA GLY A 65 -24.10 -5.73 -7.14
C GLY A 65 -22.61 -5.82 -6.80
N GLY A 66 -21.75 -5.01 -7.42
CA GLY A 66 -20.37 -4.80 -7.00
C GLY A 66 -20.28 -3.97 -5.72
N PHE A 67 -19.07 -3.95 -5.14
CA PHE A 67 -18.76 -3.15 -3.97
C PHE A 67 -17.57 -2.22 -4.22
N ASP A 68 -17.72 -0.96 -3.80
CA ASP A 68 -16.61 -0.04 -3.60
C ASP A 68 -16.34 0.05 -2.09
N LEU A 69 -15.13 -0.32 -1.69
CA LEU A 69 -14.69 -0.39 -0.30
C LEU A 69 -13.64 0.67 -0.02
N VAL A 70 -13.67 1.23 1.19
CA VAL A 70 -12.49 1.88 1.78
C VAL A 70 -11.98 0.98 2.88
N VAL A 71 -10.71 0.58 2.77
CA VAL A 71 -10.06 -0.29 3.76
C VAL A 71 -8.87 0.35 4.44
N THR A 72 -8.61 -0.02 5.68
CA THR A 72 -7.43 0.41 6.46
C THR A 72 -6.62 -0.80 6.89
N GLY A 73 -5.30 -0.79 6.65
CA GLY A 73 -4.42 -1.86 7.14
C GLY A 73 -4.28 -1.79 8.67
N THR A 74 -4.47 -2.92 9.34
CA THR A 74 -4.50 -3.00 10.82
C THR A 74 -3.39 -3.86 11.41
N GLY A 75 -2.77 -4.74 10.62
CA GLY A 75 -1.66 -5.56 11.09
C GLY A 75 -1.07 -6.44 10.00
N ARG A 76 0.13 -6.98 10.24
CA ARG A 76 0.79 -7.93 9.34
C ARG A 76 0.55 -9.35 9.81
N PHE A 77 0.62 -10.28 8.86
CA PHE A 77 0.53 -11.71 9.15
C PHE A 77 1.43 -12.52 8.23
N GLN A 78 1.88 -13.68 8.71
CA GLN A 78 2.55 -14.68 7.91
C GLN A 78 1.57 -15.81 7.57
N VAL A 79 1.52 -16.21 6.30
CA VAL A 79 0.75 -17.36 5.85
C VAL A 79 1.42 -18.64 6.35
N ARG A 80 0.64 -19.50 7.01
CA ARG A 80 1.06 -20.86 7.40
C ARG A 80 0.54 -21.91 6.43
N GLU A 81 -0.71 -21.76 6.04
CA GLU A 81 -1.38 -22.70 5.14
C GLU A 81 -2.43 -21.95 4.32
N LEU A 82 -2.51 -22.25 3.03
CA LEU A 82 -3.56 -21.76 2.15
C LEU A 82 -4.67 -22.80 2.04
N LEU A 83 -5.90 -22.34 2.24
CA LEU A 83 -7.10 -23.15 2.18
C LEU A 83 -7.86 -22.76 0.91
N PRO A 84 -7.85 -23.60 -0.15
CA PRO A 84 -8.52 -23.28 -1.41
C PRO A 84 -10.03 -23.08 -1.22
N PRO A 85 -10.70 -22.45 -2.19
CA PRO A 85 -12.16 -22.39 -2.23
C PRO A 85 -12.79 -23.78 -2.08
N ASP A 86 -13.92 -23.84 -1.41
CA ASP A 86 -14.69 -25.07 -1.22
C ASP A 86 -16.19 -24.82 -1.45
N SER A 87 -17.02 -25.82 -1.18
CA SER A 87 -18.48 -25.69 -1.36
C SER A 87 -19.14 -24.68 -0.42
N ALA A 88 -18.47 -24.26 0.65
CA ALA A 88 -18.99 -23.33 1.63
C ALA A 88 -18.45 -21.90 1.43
N HIS A 89 -17.27 -21.74 0.84
CA HIS A 89 -16.66 -20.43 0.59
C HIS A 89 -16.03 -20.40 -0.80
N ALA A 90 -16.52 -19.53 -1.67
CA ALA A 90 -16.03 -19.38 -3.05
C ALA A 90 -14.66 -18.69 -3.15
N TYR A 91 -14.10 -18.21 -2.04
CA TYR A 91 -12.86 -17.45 -1.97
C TYR A 91 -11.74 -18.19 -1.20
N LEU A 92 -10.50 -17.80 -1.51
CA LEU A 92 -9.30 -18.32 -0.85
C LEU A 92 -9.28 -17.90 0.63
N ARG A 93 -8.91 -18.83 1.50
CA ARG A 93 -8.71 -18.59 2.94
C ARG A 93 -7.30 -19.00 3.34
N ALA A 94 -6.87 -18.63 4.54
CA ALA A 94 -5.54 -18.98 5.02
C ALA A 94 -5.53 -19.19 6.54
N VAL A 95 -4.70 -20.12 7.00
CA VAL A 95 -4.23 -20.16 8.39
C VAL A 95 -3.03 -19.23 8.49
N THR A 96 -3.05 -18.31 9.45
CA THR A 96 -2.04 -17.25 9.56
C THR A 96 -1.54 -17.09 10.99
N ASP A 97 -0.30 -16.63 11.10
CA ASP A 97 0.26 -16.16 12.36
C ASP A 97 0.40 -14.63 12.34
N PRO A 98 0.00 -13.92 13.41
CA PRO A 98 0.27 -12.49 13.53
C PRO A 98 1.77 -12.20 13.48
N LEU A 99 2.15 -11.17 12.72
CA LEU A 99 3.51 -10.63 12.72
C LEU A 99 3.51 -9.31 13.51
N PRO A 100 4.02 -9.30 14.75
CA PRO A 100 4.02 -8.10 15.57
C PRO A 100 4.96 -7.03 15.01
N ASP A 101 4.55 -5.77 15.15
CA ASP A 101 5.38 -4.63 14.76
C ASP A 101 6.24 -4.15 15.92
N GLU A 102 7.48 -4.62 15.93
CA GLU A 102 8.50 -4.10 16.82
C GLU A 102 9.12 -2.81 16.25
N VAL A 103 9.67 -1.95 17.12
CA VAL A 103 10.30 -0.70 16.69
C VAL A 103 11.73 -0.96 16.19
N GLY A 104 12.49 -1.80 16.90
CA GLY A 104 13.92 -2.00 16.66
C GLY A 104 14.79 -0.84 17.16
N ALA A 105 16.09 -1.09 17.28
CA ALA A 105 17.06 -0.09 17.75
C ALA A 105 17.31 1.01 16.69
N GLY A 106 17.51 2.25 17.14
CA GLY A 106 17.85 3.37 16.24
C GLY A 106 16.72 3.88 15.35
N ALA A 107 15.48 3.43 15.57
CA ALA A 107 14.33 3.80 14.73
C ALA A 107 14.08 5.31 14.66
N ASP A 108 14.34 6.06 15.73
CA ASP A 108 14.10 7.51 15.78
C ASP A 108 15.06 8.27 14.85
N GLU A 109 16.36 7.94 14.86
CA GLU A 109 17.36 8.55 13.96
C GLU A 109 17.05 8.23 12.48
N LEU A 110 16.64 6.98 12.22
CA LEU A 110 16.22 6.53 10.90
C LEU A 110 14.93 7.22 10.45
N CYS A 111 13.99 7.45 11.38
CA CYS A 111 12.74 8.16 11.15
C CYS A 111 13.01 9.59 10.69
N GLU A 112 13.83 10.34 11.42
CA GLU A 112 14.20 11.70 11.02
C GLU A 112 14.86 11.74 9.64
N ARG A 113 15.72 10.76 9.34
CA ARG A 113 16.38 10.65 8.04
C ARG A 113 15.39 10.33 6.92
N ALA A 114 14.47 9.41 7.15
CA ALA A 114 13.42 9.04 6.21
C ALA A 114 12.52 10.23 5.88
N ILE A 115 12.10 11.00 6.90
CA ILE A 115 11.29 12.22 6.71
C ILE A 115 12.01 13.21 5.79
N ARG A 116 13.28 13.53 6.06
CA ARG A 116 14.07 14.46 5.21
C ARG A 116 14.19 13.97 3.77
N LEU A 117 14.45 12.68 3.56
CA LEU A 117 14.56 12.09 2.23
C LEU A 117 13.23 12.05 1.49
N PHE A 118 12.13 11.84 2.21
CA PHE A 118 10.77 11.78 1.67
C PHE A 118 10.28 13.17 1.26
N SER A 119 10.52 14.20 2.08
CA SER A 119 10.22 15.59 1.70
C SER A 119 10.94 16.00 0.41
N LEU A 120 12.22 15.64 0.26
CA LEU A 120 12.97 15.90 -0.98
C LEU A 120 12.40 15.11 -2.17
N TYR A 121 11.97 13.87 -1.94
CA TYR A 121 11.33 13.06 -2.96
C TYR A 121 10.02 13.69 -3.45
N CYS A 122 9.15 14.14 -2.55
CA CYS A 122 7.94 14.88 -2.88
C CYS A 122 8.24 16.18 -3.64
N GLU A 123 9.23 16.97 -3.21
CA GLU A 123 9.66 18.19 -3.93
C GLU A 123 10.05 17.87 -5.38
N ARG A 124 10.82 16.80 -5.59
CA ARG A 124 11.26 16.38 -6.92
C ARG A 124 10.12 15.85 -7.77
N LEU A 125 9.18 15.10 -7.19
CA LEU A 125 7.96 14.68 -7.87
C LEU A 125 7.14 15.87 -8.36
N ASN A 126 6.94 16.88 -7.51
CA ASN A 126 6.24 18.11 -7.92
C ASN A 126 6.99 18.86 -9.02
N GLY A 127 8.34 18.90 -8.93
CA GLY A 127 9.19 19.46 -9.98
C GLY A 127 9.02 18.79 -11.34
N ILE A 128 8.50 17.55 -11.37
CA ILE A 128 8.18 16.81 -12.60
C ILE A 128 6.68 16.73 -12.93
N GLY A 129 5.84 17.49 -12.22
CA GLY A 129 4.39 17.53 -12.45
C GLY A 129 3.62 16.37 -11.83
N VAL A 130 4.26 15.52 -11.02
CA VAL A 130 3.60 14.49 -10.22
C VAL A 130 3.24 15.11 -8.87
N VAL A 131 1.95 15.32 -8.63
CA VAL A 131 1.47 15.91 -7.37
C VAL A 131 1.75 14.95 -6.22
N ALA A 132 2.63 15.37 -5.30
CA ALA A 132 2.97 14.60 -4.11
C ALA A 132 3.33 15.57 -2.99
N GLU A 133 2.49 15.68 -1.97
CA GLU A 133 2.75 16.55 -0.84
C GLU A 133 3.03 15.70 0.41
N PRO A 134 4.14 15.96 1.13
CA PRO A 134 4.31 15.35 2.44
C PRO A 134 3.24 15.90 3.40
N PRO A 135 2.84 15.15 4.43
CA PRO A 135 1.95 15.68 5.45
C PRO A 135 2.58 16.89 6.14
N GLU A 136 1.74 17.85 6.56
CA GLU A 136 2.20 19.02 7.34
C GLU A 136 2.91 18.59 8.63
N GLU A 137 2.40 17.53 9.26
CA GLU A 137 2.98 16.91 10.44
C GLU A 137 3.06 15.40 10.26
N PHE A 138 4.26 14.85 10.47
CA PHE A 138 4.45 13.40 10.50
C PHE A 138 3.98 12.83 11.85
N PRO A 139 3.50 11.57 11.89
CA PRO A 139 3.22 10.90 13.14
C PRO A 139 4.39 10.95 14.13
N ALA A 140 4.11 11.05 15.42
CA ALA A 140 5.14 11.20 16.45
C ALA A 140 6.00 9.95 16.66
N LYS A 141 5.52 8.77 16.27
CA LYS A 141 6.20 7.49 16.51
C LYS A 141 6.86 6.96 15.24
N ALA A 142 8.12 6.54 15.35
CA ALA A 142 8.89 5.96 14.24
C ALA A 142 8.17 4.81 13.53
N LEU A 143 7.47 3.94 14.28
CA LEU A 143 6.67 2.85 13.70
C LEU A 143 5.59 3.38 12.75
N GLN A 144 4.84 4.41 13.15
CA GLN A 144 3.79 4.98 12.31
C GLN A 144 4.38 5.68 11.08
N VAL A 145 5.46 6.45 11.27
CA VAL A 145 6.18 7.08 10.15
C VAL A 145 6.67 6.04 9.14
N SER A 146 7.18 4.90 9.61
CA SER A 146 7.65 3.83 8.74
C SER A 146 6.56 3.38 7.77
N TYR A 147 5.33 3.18 8.23
CA TYR A 147 4.21 2.80 7.39
C TYR A 147 3.69 3.94 6.52
N SER A 148 3.56 5.14 7.07
CA SER A 148 3.05 6.30 6.32
C SER A 148 3.96 6.62 5.12
N VAL A 149 5.28 6.63 5.33
CA VAL A 149 6.23 6.88 4.25
C VAL A 149 6.24 5.71 3.26
N SER A 150 6.33 4.45 3.74
CA SER A 150 6.29 3.28 2.87
C SER A 150 5.03 3.24 1.99
N GLY A 151 3.86 3.59 2.55
CA GLY A 151 2.60 3.64 1.81
C GLY A 151 2.58 4.72 0.73
N ALA A 152 3.12 5.91 1.03
CA ALA A 152 3.11 7.07 0.13
C ALA A 152 4.15 7.03 -1.00
N MET A 153 5.23 6.25 -0.86
CA MET A 153 6.25 6.12 -1.91
C MET A 153 5.68 5.48 -3.19
N ILE A 154 6.01 6.02 -4.36
CA ILE A 154 5.69 5.42 -5.66
C ILE A 154 6.87 4.55 -6.08
N VAL A 155 6.82 3.27 -5.70
CA VAL A 155 7.81 2.23 -6.00
C VAL A 155 7.11 0.98 -6.49
N ASP A 156 7.84 0.05 -7.09
CA ASP A 156 7.27 -1.18 -7.62
C ASP A 156 6.76 -2.14 -6.51
N GLN A 157 6.02 -3.16 -6.93
CA GLN A 157 5.41 -4.13 -6.02
C GLN A 157 6.46 -4.92 -5.21
N SER A 158 7.63 -5.19 -5.78
CA SER A 158 8.70 -5.91 -5.09
C SER A 158 9.26 -5.06 -3.95
N ASP A 159 9.49 -3.77 -4.19
CA ASP A 159 9.93 -2.82 -3.18
C ASP A 159 8.85 -2.63 -2.09
N LYS A 160 7.57 -2.57 -2.46
CA LYS A 160 6.45 -2.53 -1.50
C LYS A 160 6.39 -3.78 -0.63
N GLN A 161 6.56 -4.95 -1.22
CA GLN A 161 6.53 -6.22 -0.50
C GLN A 161 7.71 -6.32 0.47
N ALA A 162 8.92 -5.93 0.05
CA ALA A 162 10.10 -5.89 0.94
C ALA A 162 9.90 -4.95 2.15
N LEU A 163 9.24 -3.81 1.95
CA LEU A 163 8.88 -2.89 3.04
C LEU A 163 7.85 -3.50 4.01
N LEU A 164 6.86 -4.24 3.48
CA LEU A 164 5.87 -4.95 4.29
C LEU A 164 6.52 -6.09 5.09
N GLU A 165 7.51 -6.77 4.53
CA GLU A 165 8.21 -7.91 5.14
C GLU A 165 9.30 -7.54 6.15
N ALA A 166 9.72 -6.26 6.19
CA ALA A 166 10.73 -5.80 7.11
C ALA A 166 10.42 -6.17 8.57
N GLU A 167 11.36 -6.84 9.25
CA GLU A 167 11.16 -7.44 10.57
C GLU A 167 10.56 -6.47 11.59
N HIS A 168 11.11 -5.26 11.66
CA HIS A 168 10.70 -4.20 12.59
C HIS A 168 10.78 -2.82 11.93
N ALA A 169 10.30 -1.78 12.61
CA ALA A 169 10.21 -0.42 12.06
C ALA A 169 11.58 0.16 11.65
N ALA A 170 12.64 -0.05 12.43
CA ALA A 170 13.98 0.42 12.07
C ALA A 170 14.47 -0.21 10.75
N ALA A 171 14.32 -1.53 10.57
CA ALA A 171 14.68 -2.21 9.32
C ALA A 171 13.85 -1.67 8.15
N ARG A 172 12.54 -1.43 8.37
CA ARG A 172 11.68 -0.80 7.36
C ARG A 172 12.17 0.61 6.99
N LEU A 173 12.54 1.42 7.98
CA LEU A 173 13.02 2.78 7.77
C LEU A 173 14.39 2.83 7.07
N GLU A 174 15.26 1.83 7.31
CA GLU A 174 16.50 1.65 6.55
C GLU A 174 16.22 1.39 5.07
N LEU A 175 15.31 0.45 4.78
CA LEU A 175 14.88 0.17 3.40
C LEU A 175 14.24 1.39 2.73
N VAL A 176 13.34 2.09 3.44
CA VAL A 176 12.76 3.37 3.00
C VAL A 176 13.86 4.37 2.64
N CYS A 177 14.84 4.53 3.53
CA CYS A 177 15.96 5.43 3.34
C CYS A 177 16.79 5.10 2.08
N ASP A 178 17.01 3.83 1.81
CA ASP A 178 17.78 3.37 0.66
C ASP A 178 17.01 3.54 -0.65
N LEU A 179 15.74 3.15 -0.67
CA LEU A 179 14.83 3.36 -1.79
C LEU A 179 14.68 4.85 -2.11
N LEU A 180 14.44 5.70 -1.11
CA LEU A 180 14.34 7.14 -1.34
C LEU A 180 15.63 7.74 -1.89
N ARG A 181 16.82 7.24 -1.53
CA ARG A 181 18.07 7.72 -2.14
C ARG A 181 18.18 7.31 -3.61
N ARG A 182 17.79 6.07 -3.94
CA ARG A 182 17.72 5.59 -5.32
C ARG A 182 16.76 6.46 -6.13
N GLU A 183 15.52 6.61 -5.69
CA GLU A 183 14.48 7.38 -6.39
C GLU A 183 14.86 8.85 -6.53
N ASN A 184 15.37 9.46 -5.46
CA ASN A 184 15.88 10.83 -5.55
C ASN A 184 16.98 10.96 -6.60
N ARG A 185 17.95 10.04 -6.68
CA ARG A 185 18.99 10.09 -7.72
C ARG A 185 18.40 10.01 -9.13
N VAL A 186 17.45 9.09 -9.35
CA VAL A 186 16.74 8.95 -10.64
C VAL A 186 16.05 10.26 -10.99
N LEU A 187 15.22 10.80 -10.09
CA LEU A 187 14.49 12.05 -10.32
C LEU A 187 15.42 13.25 -10.59
N SER A 188 16.60 13.31 -9.94
CA SER A 188 17.58 14.37 -10.21
C SER A 188 18.27 14.25 -11.57
N SER A 189 18.29 13.05 -12.16
CA SER A 189 18.91 12.81 -13.48
C SER A 189 17.95 13.09 -14.64
N LEU A 190 16.64 13.08 -14.37
CA LEU A 190 15.62 13.50 -15.32
C LEU A 190 15.75 15.02 -15.52
N ARG A 191 16.54 15.42 -16.53
CA ARG A 191 16.63 16.81 -16.97
C ARG A 191 15.28 17.21 -17.56
N LEU A 192 14.38 17.70 -16.73
CA LEU A 192 13.24 18.42 -17.24
C LEU A 192 13.73 19.79 -17.68
N LEU A 193 13.67 20.01 -19.00
CA LEU A 193 13.54 21.36 -19.51
C LEU A 193 12.33 21.97 -18.81
N PRO A 194 12.43 23.17 -18.22
CA PRO A 194 11.26 23.81 -17.66
C PRO A 194 10.20 23.83 -18.76
N ALA A 195 9.00 23.32 -18.46
CA ALA A 195 7.83 23.63 -19.24
C ALA A 195 7.68 25.15 -19.15
N GLY A 196 8.32 25.84 -20.11
CA GLY A 196 8.21 27.27 -20.27
C GLY A 196 6.73 27.60 -20.31
N ARG A 197 6.39 28.71 -19.67
CA ARG A 197 5.05 29.28 -19.56
C ARG A 197 4.49 29.59 -20.96
N PHE A 198 4.05 28.58 -21.69
CA PHE A 198 3.21 28.67 -22.89
C PHE A 198 1.82 28.27 -22.39
N LEU A 199 0.82 29.14 -22.24
CA LEU A 199 0.28 30.06 -23.23
C LEU A 199 -0.32 31.29 -22.52
N ARG A 200 0.23 32.49 -22.75
CA ARG A 200 -0.62 33.69 -22.85
C ARG A 200 -0.90 33.89 -24.33
N HIS A 201 -2.11 33.60 -24.74
CA HIS A 201 -2.71 34.22 -25.92
C HIS A 201 -3.94 34.96 -25.41
N GLU A 202 -3.73 36.22 -25.02
CA GLU A 202 -4.80 37.20 -25.16
C GLU A 202 -5.02 37.36 -26.67
N VAL A 203 -6.00 36.65 -27.21
CA VAL A 203 -6.58 37.02 -28.49
C VAL A 203 -7.72 37.99 -28.18
N ASN A 204 -7.40 39.29 -28.22
CA ASN A 204 -8.41 40.32 -28.38
C ASN A 204 -9.03 40.16 -29.76
N LEU A 205 -10.32 39.86 -29.82
CA LEU A 205 -11.12 39.99 -31.04
C LEU A 205 -11.89 41.30 -30.91
N ASN A 206 -11.48 42.29 -31.70
CA ASN A 206 -12.38 43.34 -32.17
C ASN A 206 -13.46 42.72 -33.06
#